data_AF-A0A7C7LR31-F1
#
_entry.id   AF-A0A7C7LR31-F1
#
_cell.length_a   1.000
_cell.length_b   1.000
_cell.length_c   1.000
_cell.angle_alpha   90.00
_cell.angle_beta   90.00
_cell.angle_gamma   90.00
#
_symmetry.space_group_name_H-M   'P 1'
#
loop_
_entity.id
_entity.type
_entity.pdbx_description
1 polymer ?
#
loop_
_entity_poly.entity_id
_entity_poly.type
_entity_poly.pdbx_seq_one_letter_code
_entity_poly.pdbx_strand_id
1 'polypeptide(L)'
;MAVIAPVWISGLLGALILAIFVAMAVRWIRLPYTIALVLVGLVIGLLGDELPASENFQGLLSAEVIFFLLLPPLLFEGAAAMDLGKLARNWKIITLLAIPGVVISSIVIGVIAWQVVWPNHDNGLLYGLLLGSILAATDPVSVLALFKTLGAPKRLTVLIEGESLFNDGTAVVLFNILLVAVLATFIGQDMSVRELLVSGFVKFLFIVSIGFLVGFVGGILSNWLLVRTSDHLVEISITVALAFGTFLLAEILHGSGVIAVVVGGLMVGNHGTKFGMTATARVGLQHFWEVVSFLINSVLFLLIGYEVQAAFEFDMRTLVLATTAIVATLVARLIIYPLTSISNHNHPNPIPWKWRHTIFWSGLRGSIPIALLLLLSNMVSHGTTFELAGKQFTTNFPEWLFNDFLVMAFSVVLWTLLVQGLTLKPVMNRLKVTGNLPENEVSYGIALAESIATKAALEKLAELSAKGMVSDEDRRLLGDVLTERLEVAESSVVELSSTSKIHHQRMESTRMELLMAQMASINEASASGLLSESVAESATKALLEKLHESQEKQEAKEEVKGGVEKTSSETSTLAEKILPDEPEISAETFEQLAPPEVDDLLDSDDDLESE
;
A
#
# COMPACT_ATOMS: atom_id res chain seq x y z
N MET A 1 -21.16 -5.99 41.90
CA MET A 1 -19.92 -5.33 41.40
C MET A 1 -20.23 -4.76 40.04
N ALA A 2 -20.31 -3.43 39.90
CA ALA A 2 -20.34 -2.82 38.59
C ALA A 2 -18.90 -2.82 38.07
N VAL A 3 -18.65 -3.54 36.96
CA VAL A 3 -17.36 -3.47 36.27
C VAL A 3 -17.29 -2.08 35.64
N ILE A 4 -16.51 -1.18 36.24
CA ILE A 4 -16.23 0.12 35.63
C ILE A 4 -15.32 -0.19 34.43
N ALA A 5 -15.85 0.01 33.22
CA ALA A 5 -15.05 -0.17 32.01
C ALA A 5 -13.84 0.78 32.06
N PRO A 6 -12.63 0.31 31.70
CA PRO A 6 -11.48 1.19 31.61
C PRO A 6 -11.76 2.34 30.63
N VAL A 7 -11.56 3.59 31.07
CA VAL A 7 -11.90 4.81 30.31
C VAL A 7 -11.23 4.82 28.92
N TRP A 8 -10.03 4.25 28.81
CA TRP A 8 -9.31 4.13 27.54
C TRP A 8 -10.00 3.19 26.55
N ILE A 9 -10.68 2.12 27.01
CA ILE A 9 -11.43 1.20 26.14
C ILE A 9 -12.66 1.90 25.58
N SER A 10 -13.42 2.60 26.43
CA SER A 10 -14.60 3.34 26.00
C SER A 10 -14.25 4.44 25.01
N GLY A 11 -13.16 5.18 25.24
CA GLY A 11 -12.72 6.21 24.31
C GLY A 11 -12.19 5.65 22.99
N LEU A 12 -11.50 4.50 23.02
CA LEU A 12 -10.99 3.86 21.80
C LEU A 12 -12.14 3.35 20.94
N LEU A 13 -13.13 2.74 21.58
CA LEU A 13 -14.33 2.24 20.93
C LEU A 13 -15.19 3.41 20.39
N GLY A 14 -15.29 4.50 21.15
CA GLY A 14 -15.91 5.75 20.69
C GLY A 14 -15.21 6.34 19.47
N ALA A 15 -13.88 6.46 19.50
CA ALA A 15 -13.06 6.92 18.38
C ALA A 15 -13.25 6.03 17.13
N LEU A 16 -13.30 4.72 17.31
CA LEU A 16 -13.48 3.76 16.22
C LEU A 16 -14.89 3.84 15.62
N ILE A 17 -15.93 3.92 16.44
CA ILE A 17 -17.31 4.12 15.97
C ILE A 17 -17.42 5.43 15.20
N LEU A 18 -16.88 6.52 15.76
CA LEU A 18 -16.90 7.83 15.13
C LEU A 18 -16.13 7.81 13.80
N ALA A 19 -14.97 7.18 13.77
CA ALA A 19 -14.19 7.00 12.55
C ALA A 19 -14.99 6.29 11.44
N ILE A 20 -15.75 5.25 11.78
CA ILE A 20 -16.63 4.54 10.84
C ILE A 20 -17.75 5.47 10.34
N PHE A 21 -18.42 6.20 11.24
CA PHE A 21 -19.45 7.16 10.84
C PHE A 21 -18.91 8.24 9.90
N VAL A 22 -17.71 8.77 10.19
CA VAL A 22 -17.04 9.74 9.32
C VAL A 22 -16.73 9.12 7.97
N ALA A 23 -16.17 7.92 7.92
CA ALA A 23 -15.88 7.23 6.66
C ALA A 23 -17.16 7.00 5.82
N MET A 24 -18.29 6.66 6.46
CA MET A 24 -19.58 6.54 5.79
C MET A 24 -20.11 7.88 5.27
N ALA A 25 -20.02 8.94 6.07
CA ALA A 25 -20.51 10.27 5.73
C ALA A 25 -19.66 10.93 4.61
N VAL A 26 -18.35 10.70 4.62
CA VAL A 26 -17.42 11.27 3.64
C VAL A 26 -17.62 10.69 2.24
N ARG A 27 -18.29 9.54 2.09
CA ARG A 27 -18.66 9.01 0.76
C ARG A 27 -19.45 10.02 -0.08
N TRP A 28 -20.13 10.97 0.57
CA TRP A 28 -20.91 12.03 -0.07
C TRP A 28 -20.08 13.26 -0.46
N ILE A 29 -18.82 13.33 -0.03
CA ILE A 29 -17.91 14.45 -0.20
C ILE A 29 -16.69 13.99 -1.00
N ARG A 30 -16.19 14.81 -1.94
CA ARG A 30 -15.00 14.47 -2.77
C ARG A 30 -13.66 14.66 -2.01
N LEU A 31 -13.63 14.44 -0.71
CA LEU A 31 -12.43 14.59 0.13
C LEU A 31 -11.90 13.22 0.56
N PRO A 32 -10.57 13.02 0.65
CA PRO A 32 -10.00 11.84 1.27
C PRO A 32 -10.48 11.70 2.72
N TYR A 33 -10.87 10.48 3.12
CA TYR A 33 -11.45 10.22 4.44
C TYR A 33 -10.49 10.55 5.59
N THR A 34 -9.18 10.38 5.39
CA THR A 34 -8.14 10.73 6.37
C THR A 34 -8.16 12.22 6.73
N ILE A 35 -8.42 13.10 5.76
CA ILE A 35 -8.58 14.55 6.00
C ILE A 35 -9.84 14.81 6.82
N ALA A 36 -10.94 14.15 6.48
CA ALA A 36 -12.18 14.34 7.23
C ALA A 36 -12.05 13.88 8.68
N LEU A 37 -11.34 12.77 8.94
CA LEU A 37 -11.06 12.30 10.30
C LEU A 37 -10.23 13.31 11.10
N VAL A 38 -9.21 13.91 10.49
CA VAL A 38 -8.42 14.96 11.11
C VAL A 38 -9.28 16.17 11.47
N LEU A 39 -10.12 16.64 10.54
CA LEU A 39 -10.99 17.78 10.77
C LEU A 39 -12.01 17.50 11.88
N VAL A 40 -12.57 16.28 11.91
CA VAL A 40 -13.48 15.85 12.97
C VAL A 40 -12.74 15.78 14.30
N GLY A 41 -11.54 15.22 14.35
CA GLY A 41 -10.69 15.22 15.54
C GLY A 41 -10.43 16.64 16.05
N LEU A 42 -10.10 17.59 15.16
CA LEU A 42 -9.90 19.00 15.50
C LEU A 42 -11.17 19.63 16.09
N VAL A 43 -12.33 19.39 15.48
CA VAL A 43 -13.62 19.91 15.97
C VAL A 43 -13.93 19.34 17.37
N ILE A 44 -13.72 18.03 17.59
CA ILE A 44 -13.88 17.42 18.91
C ILE A 44 -12.94 18.07 19.92
N GLY A 45 -11.67 18.27 19.53
CA GLY A 45 -10.68 18.92 20.35
C GLY A 45 -11.09 20.33 20.79
N LEU A 46 -11.60 21.14 19.86
CA LEU A 46 -12.09 22.49 20.13
C LEU A 46 -13.37 22.52 20.98
N LEU A 47 -14.22 21.49 20.86
CA LEU A 47 -15.44 21.33 21.67
C LEU A 47 -15.17 20.64 23.02
N GLY A 48 -13.93 20.19 23.26
CA GLY A 48 -13.55 19.35 24.39
C GLY A 48 -13.86 19.95 25.76
N ASP A 49 -13.78 21.28 25.89
CA ASP A 49 -14.12 21.98 27.14
C ASP A 49 -15.62 21.88 27.51
N GLU A 50 -16.49 21.61 26.53
CA GLU A 50 -17.94 21.41 26.73
C GLU A 50 -18.32 19.92 26.88
N LEU A 51 -17.40 19.00 26.58
CA LEU A 51 -17.63 17.57 26.70
C LEU A 51 -17.34 17.08 28.14
N PRO A 52 -18.05 16.06 28.66
CA PRO A 52 -17.79 15.51 29.99
C PRO A 52 -16.33 15.03 30.12
N ALA A 53 -15.66 15.33 31.23
CA ALA A 53 -14.24 14.98 31.48
C ALA A 53 -13.90 13.47 31.35
N SER A 54 -14.90 12.59 31.24
CA SER A 54 -14.74 11.16 30.92
C SER A 54 -14.46 10.87 29.44
N GLU A 55 -14.55 11.87 28.56
CA GLU A 55 -14.39 11.78 27.09
C GLU A 55 -13.12 12.51 26.60
N ASN A 56 -12.15 12.78 27.48
CA ASN A 56 -10.88 13.37 27.07
C ASN A 56 -10.06 12.36 26.26
N PHE A 57 -9.88 12.64 24.96
CA PHE A 57 -9.07 11.81 24.05
C PHE A 57 -7.56 12.00 24.22
N GLN A 58 -7.12 12.85 25.15
CA GLN A 58 -5.71 13.12 25.39
C GLN A 58 -5.04 11.95 26.11
N GLY A 59 -3.95 11.43 25.54
CA GLY A 59 -3.24 10.28 26.12
C GLY A 59 -4.07 8.99 26.17
N LEU A 60 -5.12 8.89 25.34
CA LEU A 60 -6.06 7.77 25.35
C LEU A 60 -5.40 6.42 25.01
N LEU A 61 -4.34 6.48 24.21
CA LEU A 61 -3.47 5.36 23.91
C LEU A 61 -2.16 5.53 24.64
N SER A 62 -1.72 4.47 25.34
CA SER A 62 -0.37 4.43 25.88
C SER A 62 0.66 4.33 24.74
N ALA A 63 1.89 4.80 24.98
CA ALA A 63 3.00 4.64 24.04
C ALA A 63 3.17 3.16 23.65
N GLU A 64 2.97 2.25 24.60
CA GLU A 64 3.04 0.80 24.36
C GLU A 64 1.96 0.32 23.39
N VAL A 65 0.72 0.80 23.51
CA VAL A 65 -0.35 0.43 22.58
C VAL A 65 -0.04 0.95 21.18
N ILE A 66 0.41 2.19 21.04
CA ILE A 66 0.77 2.74 19.73
C ILE A 66 1.91 1.92 19.11
N PHE A 67 2.96 1.66 19.89
CA PHE A 67 4.17 1.03 19.39
C PHE A 67 4.01 -0.48 19.14
N PHE A 68 3.43 -1.23 20.08
CA PHE A 68 3.32 -2.70 20.01
C PHE A 68 2.01 -3.20 19.42
N LEU A 69 0.93 -2.39 19.39
CA LEU A 69 -0.36 -2.80 18.85
C LEU A 69 -0.67 -2.18 17.49
N LEU A 70 -0.36 -0.89 17.27
CA LEU A 70 -0.75 -0.19 16.05
C LEU A 70 0.29 -0.27 14.93
N LEU A 71 1.59 -0.18 15.24
CA LEU A 71 2.63 -0.23 14.20
C LEU A 71 2.75 -1.59 13.50
N PRO A 72 2.76 -2.75 14.20
CA PRO A 72 3.02 -4.03 13.53
C PRO A 72 2.02 -4.34 12.41
N PRO A 73 0.69 -4.13 12.58
CA PRO A 73 -0.26 -4.34 11.50
C PRO A 73 -0.05 -3.44 10.28
N LEU A 74 0.26 -2.16 10.48
CA LEU A 74 0.49 -1.20 9.39
C LEU A 74 1.69 -1.62 8.53
N LEU A 75 2.76 -2.07 9.20
CA LEU A 75 3.98 -2.51 8.54
C LEU A 75 3.81 -3.89 7.88
N PHE A 76 3.07 -4.79 8.52
CA PHE A 76 2.82 -6.12 7.99
C PHE A 76 1.95 -6.08 6.73
N GLU A 77 0.91 -5.23 6.70
CA GLU A 77 0.02 -5.09 5.55
C GLU A 77 0.80 -4.70 4.28
N GLY A 78 1.61 -3.64 4.35
CA GLY A 78 2.45 -3.23 3.22
C GLY A 78 3.52 -4.27 2.85
N ALA A 79 4.09 -4.95 3.83
CA ALA A 79 5.10 -5.99 3.57
C ALA A 79 4.51 -7.25 2.92
N ALA A 80 3.33 -7.67 3.35
CA ALA A 80 2.66 -8.86 2.85
C ALA A 80 2.09 -8.66 1.43
N ALA A 81 1.74 -7.42 1.06
CA ALA A 81 1.26 -7.07 -0.28
C ALA A 81 2.38 -7.02 -1.33
N MET A 82 3.62 -6.75 -0.92
CA MET A 82 4.73 -6.50 -1.84
C MET A 82 5.27 -7.77 -2.52
N ASP A 83 5.46 -7.71 -3.84
CA ASP A 83 6.06 -8.80 -4.64
C ASP A 83 7.60 -8.80 -4.53
N LEU A 84 8.14 -9.80 -3.82
CA LEU A 84 9.58 -9.93 -3.56
C LEU A 84 10.41 -10.13 -4.83
N GLY A 85 9.84 -10.78 -5.86
CA GLY A 85 10.54 -10.96 -7.14
C GLY A 85 10.70 -9.63 -7.88
N LYS A 86 9.63 -8.83 -7.93
CA LYS A 86 9.69 -7.48 -8.53
C LYS A 86 10.56 -6.52 -7.70
N LEU A 87 10.51 -6.64 -6.37
CA LEU A 87 11.36 -5.90 -5.46
C LEU A 87 12.84 -6.24 -5.69
N ALA A 88 13.19 -7.53 -5.76
CA ALA A 88 14.56 -8.00 -5.97
C ALA A 88 15.15 -7.52 -7.30
N ARG A 89 14.33 -7.21 -8.31
CA ARG A 89 14.82 -6.59 -9.56
C ARG A 89 15.15 -5.09 -9.41
N ASN A 90 14.57 -4.42 -8.42
CA ASN A 90 14.74 -2.98 -8.18
C ASN A 90 15.40 -2.66 -6.83
N TRP A 91 15.95 -3.66 -6.14
CA TRP A 91 16.47 -3.52 -4.78
C TRP A 91 17.52 -2.40 -4.65
N LYS A 92 18.43 -2.27 -5.62
CA LYS A 92 19.50 -1.26 -5.57
C LYS A 92 18.95 0.16 -5.41
N ILE A 93 17.98 0.55 -6.25
CA ILE A 93 17.39 1.89 -6.16
C ILE A 93 16.51 2.03 -4.92
N ILE A 94 15.72 1.00 -4.60
CA ILE A 94 14.81 1.04 -3.45
C ILE A 94 15.63 1.20 -2.16
N THR A 95 16.67 0.39 -1.96
CA THR A 95 17.59 0.51 -0.82
C THR A 95 18.31 1.85 -0.80
N LEU A 96 18.71 2.39 -1.96
CA LEU A 96 19.35 3.71 -2.04
C LEU A 96 18.39 4.85 -1.64
N LEU A 97 17.11 4.77 -1.99
CA LEU A 97 16.12 5.78 -1.58
C LEU A 97 15.71 5.60 -0.11
N ALA A 98 15.44 4.36 0.30
CA ALA A 98 14.89 4.04 1.60
C ALA A 98 15.89 4.10 2.77
N ILE A 99 17.19 3.94 2.52
CA ILE A 99 18.21 3.98 3.59
C ILE A 99 18.97 5.32 3.57
N PRO A 100 19.94 5.57 2.66
CA PRO A 100 20.66 6.83 2.67
C PRO A 100 19.77 8.01 2.28
N GLY A 101 18.76 7.82 1.41
CA GLY A 101 17.79 8.88 1.12
C GLY A 101 17.02 9.35 2.36
N VAL A 102 16.64 8.43 3.25
CA VAL A 102 15.98 8.74 4.54
C VAL A 102 16.91 9.43 5.53
N VAL A 103 18.14 8.93 5.65
CA VAL A 103 19.15 9.55 6.53
C VAL A 103 19.45 10.97 6.06
N ILE A 104 19.69 11.16 4.76
CA ILE A 104 19.96 12.49 4.18
C ILE A 104 18.72 13.39 4.31
N SER A 105 17.52 12.87 4.07
CA SER A 105 16.29 13.65 4.22
C SER A 105 16.12 14.14 5.66
N SER A 106 16.33 13.26 6.64
CA SER A 106 16.30 13.61 8.07
C SER A 106 17.34 14.68 8.43
N ILE A 107 18.55 14.57 7.88
CA ILE A 107 19.61 15.58 8.07
C ILE A 107 19.20 16.92 7.46
N VAL A 108 18.69 16.94 6.23
CA VAL A 108 18.28 18.18 5.56
C VAL A 108 17.14 18.84 6.31
N ILE A 109 16.11 18.08 6.71
CA ILE A 109 15.01 18.60 7.53
C ILE A 109 15.55 19.13 8.84
N GLY A 110 16.41 18.37 9.51
CA GLY A 110 16.92 18.75 10.81
C GLY A 110 17.83 19.97 10.81
N VAL A 111 18.69 20.13 9.81
CA VAL A 111 19.52 21.33 9.65
C VAL A 111 18.64 22.55 9.38
N ILE A 112 17.65 22.45 8.50
CA ILE A 112 16.75 23.57 8.20
C ILE A 112 15.93 23.95 9.45
N ALA A 113 15.32 22.97 10.12
CA ALA A 113 14.54 23.20 11.32
C ALA A 113 15.40 23.79 12.46
N TRP A 114 16.62 23.29 12.65
CA TRP A 114 17.55 23.85 13.64
C TRP A 114 17.86 25.32 13.36
N GLN A 115 18.25 25.65 12.13
CA GLN A 115 18.68 27.01 11.78
C GLN A 115 17.53 28.03 11.84
N VAL A 116 16.29 27.61 11.56
CA VAL A 116 15.14 28.53 11.50
C VAL A 116 14.36 28.55 12.81
N VAL A 117 14.13 27.39 13.43
CA VAL A 117 13.23 27.25 14.59
C VAL A 117 13.99 27.27 15.91
N TRP A 118 15.10 26.53 16.01
CA TRP A 118 15.85 26.39 17.26
C TRP A 118 17.32 26.86 17.19
N PRO A 119 17.65 28.01 16.55
CA PRO A 119 19.04 28.42 16.34
C PRO A 119 19.78 28.71 17.65
N ASN A 120 19.04 29.13 18.68
CA ASN A 120 19.57 29.51 20.00
C ASN A 120 19.52 28.37 21.03
N HIS A 121 19.16 27.14 20.62
CA HIS A 121 19.17 25.99 21.51
C HIS A 121 20.45 25.18 21.28
N ASP A 122 21.18 24.89 22.35
CA ASP A 122 22.46 24.14 22.30
C ASP A 122 22.30 22.79 21.61
N ASN A 123 21.14 22.13 21.79
CA ASN A 123 20.80 20.84 21.20
C ASN A 123 19.82 20.95 20.01
N GLY A 124 19.64 22.14 19.44
CA GLY A 124 18.65 22.40 18.39
C GLY A 124 18.81 21.54 17.14
N LEU A 125 20.04 21.15 16.79
CA LEU A 125 20.31 20.22 15.69
C LEU A 125 19.70 18.84 15.98
N LEU A 126 19.81 18.35 17.20
CA LEU A 126 19.30 17.03 17.59
C LEU A 126 17.77 17.00 17.57
N TYR A 127 17.14 18.10 18.01
CA TYR A 127 15.69 18.29 17.88
C TYR A 127 15.25 18.27 16.42
N GLY A 128 15.97 19.01 15.56
CA GLY A 128 15.74 18.99 14.12
C GLY A 128 15.91 17.60 13.50
N LEU A 129 16.96 16.87 13.85
CA LEU A 129 17.19 15.51 13.34
C LEU A 129 16.07 14.56 13.76
N LEU A 130 15.61 14.65 15.01
CA LEU A 130 14.47 13.86 15.50
C LEU A 130 13.18 14.21 14.74
N LEU A 131 12.91 15.49 14.50
CA LEU A 131 11.81 15.91 13.63
C LEU A 131 11.98 15.34 12.21
N GLY A 132 13.20 15.38 11.68
CA GLY A 132 13.55 14.86 10.37
C GLY A 132 13.26 13.37 10.20
N SER A 133 13.52 12.55 11.22
CA SER A 133 13.21 11.11 11.18
C SER A 133 11.71 10.84 11.25
N ILE A 134 10.95 11.59 12.05
CA ILE A 134 9.47 11.54 12.07
C ILE A 134 8.93 11.86 10.67
N LEU A 135 9.46 12.93 10.07
CA LEU A 135 9.06 13.40 8.74
C LEU A 135 9.72 12.64 7.60
N ALA A 136 10.47 11.57 7.82
CA ALA A 136 11.06 10.80 6.74
C ALA A 136 10.11 9.72 6.20
N ALA A 137 9.28 9.12 7.05
CA ALA A 137 8.32 8.06 6.71
C ALA A 137 7.20 8.54 5.77
N THR A 138 6.80 7.72 4.79
CA THR A 138 5.87 8.06 3.70
C THR A 138 4.75 7.04 3.59
N ASP A 139 3.56 7.47 3.15
CA ASP A 139 2.42 6.58 2.90
C ASP A 139 2.36 6.11 1.44
N PRO A 140 2.55 4.81 1.19
CA PRO A 140 2.33 4.27 -0.14
C PRO A 140 0.83 4.06 -0.43
N VAL A 141 -0.01 3.80 0.58
CA VAL A 141 -1.38 3.29 0.38
C VAL A 141 -2.24 4.28 -0.41
N SER A 142 -2.25 5.54 0.02
CA SER A 142 -2.99 6.63 -0.63
C SER A 142 -2.56 6.85 -2.09
N VAL A 143 -1.28 6.62 -2.37
CA VAL A 143 -0.65 6.84 -3.68
C VAL A 143 -0.93 5.66 -4.61
N LEU A 144 -0.77 4.44 -4.10
CA LEU A 144 -0.96 3.20 -4.85
C LEU A 144 -2.39 3.04 -5.34
N ALA A 145 -3.39 3.42 -4.54
CA ALA A 145 -4.80 3.44 -4.95
C ALA A 145 -5.02 4.35 -6.18
N LEU A 146 -4.42 5.54 -6.18
CA LEU A 146 -4.48 6.46 -7.32
C LEU A 146 -3.74 5.90 -8.53
N PHE A 147 -2.57 5.29 -8.31
CA PHE A 147 -1.74 4.73 -9.38
C PHE A 147 -2.44 3.57 -10.09
N LYS A 148 -3.10 2.71 -9.33
CA LYS A 148 -3.95 1.63 -9.86
C LYS A 148 -5.09 2.19 -10.72
N THR A 149 -5.74 3.26 -10.24
CA THR A 149 -6.83 3.92 -10.97
C THR A 149 -6.37 4.62 -12.25
N LEU A 150 -5.15 5.18 -12.25
CA LEU A 150 -4.55 5.88 -13.38
C LEU A 150 -3.71 4.98 -14.32
N GLY A 151 -3.67 3.68 -14.05
CA GLY A 151 -2.90 2.71 -14.83
C GLY A 151 -1.38 2.93 -14.81
N ALA A 152 -0.81 3.44 -13.72
CA ALA A 152 0.63 3.70 -13.64
C ALA A 152 1.46 2.42 -13.93
N PRO A 153 2.66 2.53 -14.54
CA PRO A 153 3.51 1.38 -14.83
C PRO A 153 3.77 0.53 -13.58
N LYS A 154 3.59 -0.79 -13.68
CA LYS A 154 3.79 -1.74 -12.55
C LYS A 154 5.14 -1.55 -11.84
N ARG A 155 6.21 -1.29 -12.60
CA ARG A 155 7.54 -1.04 -12.03
C ARG A 155 7.57 0.23 -11.16
N LEU A 156 6.89 1.29 -11.57
CA LEU A 156 6.82 2.53 -10.79
C LEU A 156 6.05 2.32 -9.47
N THR A 157 4.96 1.55 -9.52
CA THR A 157 4.21 1.11 -8.34
C THR A 157 5.12 0.37 -7.35
N VAL A 158 5.90 -0.62 -7.82
CA VAL A 158 6.87 -1.36 -7.00
C VAL A 158 7.96 -0.46 -6.41
N LEU A 159 8.43 0.55 -7.16
CA LEU A 159 9.43 1.49 -6.67
C LEU A 159 8.91 2.33 -5.50
N ILE A 160 7.66 2.78 -5.56
CA ILE A 160 7.05 3.60 -4.51
C ILE A 160 6.67 2.74 -3.30
N GLU A 161 6.04 1.59 -3.55
CA GLU A 161 5.68 0.64 -2.49
C GLU A 161 6.93 0.19 -1.71
N GLY A 162 7.99 -0.19 -2.44
CA GLY A 162 9.25 -0.58 -1.81
C GLY A 162 9.98 0.57 -1.14
N GLU A 163 10.04 1.75 -1.75
CA GLU A 163 10.65 2.92 -1.11
C GLU A 163 9.95 3.23 0.20
N SER A 164 8.62 3.33 0.22
CA SER A 164 7.87 3.67 1.42
C SER A 164 7.96 2.59 2.50
N LEU A 165 7.85 1.30 2.15
CA LEU A 165 7.94 0.22 3.16
C LEU A 165 9.29 0.19 3.89
N PHE A 166 10.40 0.29 3.16
CA PHE A 166 11.74 0.28 3.77
C PHE A 166 12.09 1.63 4.41
N ASN A 167 11.56 2.73 3.88
CA ASN A 167 11.70 4.06 4.45
C ASN A 167 11.06 4.09 5.84
N ASP A 168 9.84 3.59 5.98
CA ASP A 168 9.12 3.51 7.25
C ASP A 168 9.93 2.80 8.34
N GLY A 169 10.54 1.66 7.99
CA GLY A 169 11.45 0.96 8.91
C GLY A 169 12.71 1.73 9.25
N THR A 170 13.34 2.36 8.25
CA THR A 170 14.54 3.18 8.48
C THR A 170 14.24 4.40 9.34
N ALA A 171 13.10 5.06 9.10
CA ALA A 171 12.62 6.23 9.81
C ALA A 171 12.35 5.93 11.28
N VAL A 172 11.67 4.81 11.59
CA VAL A 172 11.41 4.41 13.00
C VAL A 172 12.70 4.03 13.73
N VAL A 173 13.64 3.34 13.08
CA VAL A 173 14.94 3.03 13.70
C VAL A 173 15.73 4.31 13.98
N LEU A 174 15.77 5.22 13.01
CA LEU A 174 16.44 6.51 13.15
C LEU A 174 15.77 7.37 14.25
N PHE A 175 14.44 7.36 14.32
CA PHE A 175 13.67 7.98 15.39
C PHE A 175 14.09 7.45 16.76
N ASN A 176 14.13 6.13 16.97
CA ASN A 176 14.51 5.56 18.27
C ASN A 176 15.93 5.94 18.70
N ILE A 177 16.89 5.93 17.76
CA ILE A 177 18.27 6.35 18.04
C ILE A 177 18.32 7.82 18.45
N LEU A 178 17.63 8.70 17.71
CA LEU A 178 17.61 10.14 17.96
C LEU A 178 16.79 10.51 19.19
N LEU A 179 15.73 9.77 19.49
CA LEU A 179 14.88 9.99 20.67
C LEU A 179 15.69 9.75 21.94
N VAL A 180 16.38 8.61 22.04
CA VAL A 180 17.28 8.33 23.18
C VAL A 180 18.31 9.45 23.32
N ALA A 181 18.81 9.96 22.20
CA ALA A 181 19.76 11.06 22.23
C ALA A 181 19.15 12.36 22.76
N VAL A 182 17.97 12.75 22.29
CA VAL A 182 17.25 13.92 22.78
C VAL A 182 16.95 13.78 24.27
N LEU A 183 16.45 12.63 24.72
CA LEU A 183 16.16 12.36 26.13
C LEU A 183 17.42 12.43 27.02
N ALA A 184 18.56 11.94 26.52
CA ALA A 184 19.85 12.04 27.22
C ALA A 184 20.25 13.50 27.49
N THR A 185 19.98 14.42 26.54
CA THR A 185 20.30 15.85 26.76
C THR A 185 19.50 16.47 27.91
N PHE A 186 18.26 16.02 28.14
CA PHE A 186 17.41 16.55 29.20
C PHE A 186 17.77 16.04 30.60
N ILE A 187 18.54 14.96 30.70
CA ILE A 187 19.08 14.46 31.97
C ILE A 187 20.55 14.89 32.19
N GLY A 188 21.05 15.85 31.41
CA GLY A 188 22.40 16.39 31.52
C GLY A 188 23.50 15.41 31.07
N GLN A 189 23.15 14.41 30.25
CA GLN A 189 24.13 13.54 29.61
C GLN A 189 24.47 14.12 28.24
N ASP A 190 25.65 14.77 28.16
CA ASP A 190 26.17 15.24 26.88
C ASP A 190 26.60 14.04 26.04
N MET A 191 25.89 13.81 24.93
CA MET A 191 26.39 12.94 23.87
C MET A 191 26.98 13.81 22.78
N SER A 192 28.28 13.64 22.51
CA SER A 192 28.89 14.35 21.40
C SER A 192 28.28 13.87 20.07
N VAL A 193 28.11 14.78 19.11
CA VAL A 193 27.65 14.43 17.75
C VAL A 193 28.53 13.36 17.11
N ARG A 194 29.83 13.34 17.45
CA ARG A 194 30.78 12.33 16.98
C ARG A 194 30.50 10.95 17.59
N GLU A 195 30.19 10.88 18.87
CA GLU A 195 29.76 9.63 19.52
C GLU A 195 28.43 9.17 18.93
N LEU A 196 27.48 10.06 18.70
CA LEU A 196 26.21 9.72 18.05
C LEU A 196 26.40 9.15 16.64
N LEU A 197 27.31 9.71 15.84
CA LEU A 197 27.57 9.23 14.47
C LEU A 197 28.25 7.85 14.46
N VAL A 198 29.29 7.66 15.27
CA VAL A 198 30.05 6.39 15.28
C VAL A 198 29.29 5.30 16.02
N SER A 199 28.81 5.58 17.24
CA SER A 199 28.03 4.60 18.02
C SER A 199 26.65 4.37 17.41
N GLY A 200 26.01 5.41 16.86
CA GLY A 200 24.72 5.32 16.21
C GLY A 200 24.76 4.51 14.92
N PHE A 201 25.83 4.60 14.11
CA PHE A 201 25.97 3.76 12.93
C PHE A 201 26.15 2.28 13.27
N VAL A 202 27.01 1.95 14.25
CA VAL A 202 27.20 0.57 14.71
C VAL A 202 25.92 0.03 15.34
N LYS A 203 25.26 0.84 16.19
CA LYS A 203 23.99 0.49 16.84
C LYS A 203 22.87 0.30 15.81
N PHE A 204 22.80 1.16 14.79
CA PHE A 204 21.88 1.00 13.67
C PHE A 204 22.07 -0.35 12.97
N LEU A 205 23.32 -0.67 12.60
CA LEU A 205 23.61 -1.93 11.91
C LEU A 205 23.28 -3.14 12.77
N PHE A 206 23.54 -3.07 14.08
CA PHE A 206 23.20 -4.11 15.05
C PHE A 206 21.68 -4.30 15.19
N ILE A 207 20.94 -3.21 15.42
CA ILE A 207 19.48 -3.20 15.57
C ILE A 207 18.81 -3.78 14.31
N VAL A 208 19.25 -3.34 13.13
CA VAL A 208 18.72 -3.81 11.84
C VAL A 208 19.05 -5.28 11.62
N SER A 209 20.26 -5.73 11.97
CA SER A 209 20.67 -7.13 11.79
C SER A 209 19.87 -8.09 12.67
N ILE A 210 19.61 -7.73 13.93
CA ILE A 210 18.76 -8.53 14.82
C ILE A 210 17.33 -8.57 14.32
N GLY A 211 16.76 -7.42 13.96
CA GLY A 211 15.40 -7.35 13.40
C GLY A 211 15.28 -8.23 12.15
N PHE A 212 16.24 -8.12 11.23
CA PHE A 212 16.30 -8.96 10.04
C PHE A 212 16.35 -10.45 10.38
N LEU A 213 17.22 -10.87 11.31
CA LEU A 213 17.35 -12.27 11.69
C LEU A 213 16.06 -12.81 12.33
N VAL A 214 15.45 -12.05 13.25
CA VAL A 214 14.18 -12.44 13.91
C VAL A 214 13.06 -12.56 12.89
N GLY A 215 12.90 -11.57 12.01
CA GLY A 215 11.91 -11.59 10.94
C GLY A 215 12.12 -12.75 9.96
N PHE A 216 13.38 -13.02 9.59
CA PHE A 216 13.73 -14.11 8.69
C PHE A 216 13.41 -15.48 9.29
N VAL A 217 13.84 -15.73 10.53
CA VAL A 217 13.55 -16.98 11.24
C VAL A 217 12.03 -17.14 11.48
N GLY A 218 11.36 -16.07 11.91
CA GLY A 218 9.91 -16.05 12.10
C GLY A 218 9.14 -16.33 10.80
N GLY A 219 9.59 -15.76 9.68
CA GLY A 219 9.02 -16.00 8.36
C GLY A 219 9.21 -17.44 7.88
N ILE A 220 10.39 -18.04 8.07
CA ILE A 220 10.62 -19.47 7.79
C ILE A 220 9.68 -20.33 8.63
N LEU A 221 9.61 -20.08 9.94
CA LEU A 221 8.76 -20.84 10.85
C LEU A 221 7.28 -20.73 10.46
N SER A 222 6.82 -19.53 10.12
CA SER A 222 5.44 -19.30 9.70
C SER A 222 5.12 -20.00 8.40
N ASN A 223 5.99 -19.92 7.39
CA ASN A 223 5.83 -20.65 6.13
C ASN A 223 5.77 -22.17 6.35
N TRP A 224 6.60 -22.70 7.25
CA TRP A 224 6.60 -24.11 7.64
C TRP A 224 5.30 -24.53 8.35
N LEU A 225 4.69 -23.64 9.14
CA LEU A 225 3.39 -23.87 9.78
C LEU A 225 2.24 -23.79 8.77
N LEU A 226 2.27 -22.81 7.86
CA LEU A 226 1.24 -22.61 6.84
C LEU A 226 1.04 -23.86 5.98
N VAL A 227 2.14 -24.48 5.52
CA VAL A 227 2.09 -25.73 4.71
C VAL A 227 1.46 -26.91 5.47
N ARG A 228 1.36 -26.87 6.80
CA ARG A 228 0.75 -27.95 7.62
C ARG A 228 -0.73 -27.79 7.88
N THR A 229 -1.32 -26.66 7.53
CA THR A 229 -2.75 -26.40 7.73
C THR A 229 -3.42 -26.12 6.39
N SER A 230 -4.72 -26.39 6.32
CA SER A 230 -5.59 -25.98 5.21
C SER A 230 -6.82 -25.21 5.71
N ASP A 231 -6.87 -24.93 7.02
CA ASP A 231 -7.90 -24.09 7.62
C ASP A 231 -7.50 -22.62 7.49
N HIS A 232 -8.33 -21.86 6.77
CA HIS A 232 -8.06 -20.46 6.47
C HIS A 232 -7.97 -19.58 7.73
N LEU A 233 -8.69 -19.91 8.81
CA LEU A 233 -8.65 -19.14 10.05
C LEU A 233 -7.32 -19.34 10.76
N VAL A 234 -6.81 -20.58 10.75
CA VAL A 234 -5.48 -20.90 11.31
C VAL A 234 -4.40 -20.22 10.49
N GLU A 235 -4.50 -20.25 9.16
CA GLU A 235 -3.54 -19.59 8.26
C GLU A 235 -3.46 -18.08 8.52
N ILE A 236 -4.59 -17.39 8.61
CA ILE A 236 -4.64 -15.96 8.94
C ILE A 236 -4.08 -15.72 10.36
N SER A 237 -4.43 -16.56 11.33
CA SER A 237 -3.95 -16.44 12.72
C SER A 237 -2.44 -16.59 12.83
N ILE A 238 -1.81 -17.45 12.02
CA ILE A 238 -0.34 -17.57 11.93
C ILE A 238 0.27 -16.25 11.49
N THR A 239 -0.34 -15.54 10.53
CA THR A 239 0.17 -14.24 10.09
C THR A 239 0.06 -13.16 11.18
N VAL A 240 -1.03 -13.18 11.96
CA VAL A 240 -1.20 -12.30 13.13
C VAL A 240 -0.11 -12.59 14.17
N ALA A 241 0.09 -13.87 14.50
CA ALA A 241 1.13 -14.28 15.43
C ALA A 241 2.54 -13.91 14.93
N LEU A 242 2.79 -14.00 13.62
CA LEU A 242 4.04 -13.57 13.01
C LEU A 242 4.26 -12.06 13.18
N ALA A 243 3.27 -11.24 12.81
CA ALA A 243 3.37 -9.77 12.89
C ALA A 243 3.65 -9.30 14.31
N PHE A 244 2.84 -9.70 15.29
CA PHE A 244 3.05 -9.27 16.68
C PHE A 244 4.24 -9.98 17.34
N GLY A 245 4.42 -11.27 17.08
CA GLY A 245 5.45 -12.09 17.72
C GLY A 245 6.86 -11.69 17.30
N THR A 246 7.10 -11.44 16.00
CA THR A 246 8.43 -11.01 15.54
C THR A 246 8.74 -9.58 15.94
N PHE A 247 7.75 -8.69 15.97
CA PHE A 247 7.92 -7.33 16.49
C PHE A 247 8.39 -7.38 17.95
N LEU A 248 7.60 -8.04 18.81
CA LEU A 248 7.87 -8.13 20.24
C LEU A 248 9.22 -8.81 20.51
N LEU A 249 9.49 -9.94 19.85
CA LEU A 249 10.73 -10.69 20.05
C LEU A 249 11.96 -9.87 19.64
N ALA A 250 11.90 -9.14 18.52
CA ALA A 250 13.00 -8.30 18.10
C ALA A 250 13.25 -7.16 19.10
N GLU A 251 12.20 -6.51 19.60
CA GLU A 251 12.33 -5.44 20.61
C GLU A 251 12.92 -5.97 21.93
N ILE A 252 12.52 -7.17 22.39
CA ILE A 252 13.11 -7.84 23.57
C ILE A 252 14.61 -8.12 23.36
N LEU A 253 15.01 -8.45 22.13
CA LEU A 253 16.40 -8.69 21.76
C LEU A 253 17.16 -7.39 21.42
N HIS A 254 16.57 -6.22 21.67
CA HIS A 254 17.11 -4.91 21.32
C HIS A 254 17.41 -4.74 19.81
N GLY A 255 16.68 -5.47 18.97
CA GLY A 255 16.61 -5.30 17.52
C GLY A 255 15.41 -4.44 17.10
N SER A 256 15.27 -4.19 15.80
CA SER A 256 14.11 -3.45 15.28
C SER A 256 12.92 -4.37 15.05
N GLY A 257 11.86 -4.19 15.85
CA GLY A 257 10.56 -4.83 15.63
C GLY A 257 10.00 -4.51 14.24
N VAL A 258 10.16 -3.27 13.78
CA VAL A 258 9.72 -2.84 12.45
C VAL A 258 10.39 -3.66 11.34
N ILE A 259 11.71 -3.79 11.36
CA ILE A 259 12.43 -4.60 10.36
C ILE A 259 12.03 -6.07 10.46
N ALA A 260 11.83 -6.60 11.67
CA ALA A 260 11.41 -7.99 11.86
C ALA A 260 10.04 -8.27 11.23
N VAL A 261 9.07 -7.38 11.44
CA VAL A 261 7.73 -7.49 10.84
C VAL A 261 7.77 -7.36 9.33
N VAL A 262 8.54 -6.39 8.81
CA VAL A 262 8.67 -6.19 7.36
C VAL A 262 9.28 -7.43 6.69
N VAL A 263 10.35 -7.98 7.27
CA VAL A 263 10.98 -9.20 6.72
C VAL A 263 10.04 -10.40 6.83
N GLY A 264 9.38 -10.59 7.98
CA GLY A 264 8.40 -11.66 8.16
C GLY A 264 7.22 -11.56 7.20
N GLY A 265 6.66 -10.36 7.04
CA GLY A 265 5.57 -10.06 6.11
C GLY A 265 5.95 -10.31 4.66
N LEU A 266 7.15 -9.87 4.23
CA LEU A 266 7.67 -10.16 2.88
C LEU A 266 7.78 -11.66 2.60
N MET A 267 8.23 -12.45 3.58
CA MET A 267 8.37 -13.90 3.44
C MET A 267 7.03 -14.62 3.33
N VAL A 268 6.05 -14.27 4.16
CA VAL A 268 4.72 -14.86 4.11
C VAL A 268 3.96 -14.39 2.88
N GLY A 269 3.96 -13.09 2.58
CA GLY A 269 3.29 -12.49 1.43
C GLY A 269 3.70 -13.11 0.09
N ASN A 270 4.93 -13.62 -0.01
CA ASN A 270 5.46 -14.20 -1.23
C ASN A 270 5.50 -15.73 -1.23
N HIS A 271 6.29 -16.34 -0.34
CA HIS A 271 6.47 -17.79 -0.35
C HIS A 271 5.30 -18.49 0.37
N GLY A 272 4.87 -17.95 1.50
CA GLY A 272 3.72 -18.48 2.27
C GLY A 272 2.42 -18.46 1.46
N THR A 273 2.08 -17.33 0.82
CA THR A 273 0.83 -17.25 0.03
C THR A 273 0.86 -18.05 -1.27
N LYS A 274 2.03 -18.30 -1.87
CA LYS A 274 2.14 -19.04 -3.14
C LYS A 274 2.17 -20.55 -2.95
N PHE A 275 2.76 -21.05 -1.87
CA PHE A 275 3.03 -22.48 -1.69
C PHE A 275 2.40 -23.08 -0.44
N GLY A 276 2.00 -22.27 0.54
CA GLY A 276 1.54 -22.75 1.85
C GLY A 276 0.14 -22.30 2.27
N MET A 277 -0.57 -21.52 1.46
CA MET A 277 -1.93 -21.04 1.79
C MET A 277 -2.97 -21.49 0.78
N THR A 278 -4.19 -21.69 1.26
CA THR A 278 -5.36 -21.90 0.40
C THR A 278 -5.75 -20.61 -0.32
N ALA A 279 -6.45 -20.73 -1.46
CA ALA A 279 -6.92 -19.55 -2.22
C ALA A 279 -7.84 -18.65 -1.37
N THR A 280 -8.71 -19.26 -0.56
CA THR A 280 -9.60 -18.57 0.37
C THR A 280 -8.81 -17.80 1.44
N ALA A 281 -7.80 -18.42 2.04
CA ALA A 281 -6.96 -17.75 3.02
C ALA A 281 -6.17 -16.60 2.43
N ARG A 282 -5.71 -16.69 1.18
CA ARG A 282 -5.00 -15.59 0.50
C ARG A 282 -5.87 -14.35 0.37
N VAL A 283 -7.11 -14.52 -0.09
CA VAL A 283 -8.08 -13.42 -0.20
C VAL A 283 -8.47 -12.91 1.20
N GLY A 284 -8.71 -13.82 2.14
CA GLY A 284 -9.04 -13.49 3.52
C GLY A 284 -7.92 -12.73 4.23
N LEU A 285 -6.66 -13.09 4.02
CA LEU A 285 -5.48 -12.42 4.56
C LEU A 285 -5.43 -10.96 4.11
N GLN A 286 -5.56 -10.73 2.80
CA GLN A 286 -5.52 -9.38 2.25
C GLN A 286 -6.63 -8.51 2.86
N HIS A 287 -7.87 -8.98 2.83
CA HIS A 287 -8.99 -8.23 3.40
C HIS A 287 -8.88 -8.02 4.90
N PHE A 288 -8.38 -9.00 5.65
CA PHE A 288 -8.18 -8.87 7.09
C PHE A 288 -7.20 -7.73 7.40
N TRP A 289 -6.02 -7.72 6.77
CA TRP A 289 -5.02 -6.69 7.01
C TRP A 289 -5.43 -5.33 6.45
N GLU A 290 -6.14 -5.26 5.32
CA GLU A 290 -6.73 -4.02 4.79
C GLU A 290 -7.71 -3.40 5.82
N VAL A 291 -8.60 -4.20 6.41
CA VAL A 291 -9.56 -3.73 7.42
C VAL A 291 -8.84 -3.28 8.69
N VAL A 292 -7.86 -4.05 9.17
CA VAL A 292 -7.08 -3.69 10.37
C VAL A 292 -6.32 -2.39 10.14
N SER A 293 -5.62 -2.25 9.00
CA SER A 293 -4.89 -1.05 8.61
C SER A 293 -5.83 0.17 8.51
N PHE A 294 -7.01 -0.02 7.89
CA PHE A 294 -8.04 1.03 7.81
C PHE A 294 -8.49 1.52 9.19
N LEU A 295 -8.78 0.60 10.13
CA LEU A 295 -9.22 0.96 11.49
C LEU A 295 -8.11 1.71 12.24
N ILE A 296 -6.88 1.20 12.20
CA ILE A 296 -5.73 1.81 12.88
C ILE A 296 -5.46 3.20 12.32
N ASN A 297 -5.37 3.33 10.99
CA ASN A 297 -5.19 4.63 10.34
C ASN A 297 -6.30 5.60 10.76
N SER A 298 -7.54 5.12 10.81
CA SER A 298 -8.65 6.00 11.14
C SER A 298 -8.58 6.54 12.57
N VAL A 299 -8.21 5.70 13.53
CA VAL A 299 -7.96 6.12 14.92
C VAL A 299 -6.80 7.10 15.00
N LEU A 300 -5.67 6.81 14.33
CA LEU A 300 -4.49 7.69 14.33
C LEU A 300 -4.79 9.08 13.76
N PHE A 301 -5.48 9.16 12.61
CA PHE A 301 -5.85 10.43 11.99
C PHE A 301 -6.86 11.23 12.82
N LEU A 302 -7.78 10.55 13.53
CA LEU A 302 -8.71 11.23 14.43
C LEU A 302 -7.99 11.77 15.68
N LEU A 303 -7.15 10.95 16.32
CA LEU A 303 -6.42 11.34 17.54
C LEU A 303 -5.44 12.48 17.29
N ILE A 304 -4.73 12.49 16.16
CA ILE A 304 -3.83 13.61 15.85
C ILE A 304 -4.59 14.90 15.59
N GLY A 305 -5.78 14.82 14.97
CA GLY A 305 -6.65 15.98 14.81
C GLY A 305 -7.05 16.58 16.16
N TYR A 306 -7.35 15.72 17.14
CA TYR A 306 -7.66 16.13 18.51
C TYR A 306 -6.45 16.78 19.20
N GLU A 307 -5.26 16.19 19.14
CA GLU A 307 -4.06 16.74 19.81
C GLU A 307 -3.63 18.11 19.25
N VAL A 308 -3.82 18.33 17.94
CA VAL A 308 -3.41 19.57 17.27
C VAL A 308 -4.10 20.81 17.82
N GLN A 309 -5.33 20.69 18.32
CA GLN A 309 -6.09 21.81 18.87
C GLN A 309 -5.32 22.57 19.96
N ALA A 310 -4.58 21.83 20.81
CA ALA A 310 -3.89 22.37 21.98
C ALA A 310 -2.59 23.09 21.62
N ALA A 311 -2.01 22.77 20.46
CA ALA A 311 -0.74 23.36 20.02
C ALA A 311 -0.90 24.44 18.95
N PHE A 312 -2.08 24.55 18.32
CA PHE A 312 -2.29 25.44 17.18
C PHE A 312 -2.84 26.80 17.63
N GLU A 313 -1.97 27.79 17.66
CA GLU A 313 -2.35 29.20 17.84
C GLU A 313 -2.27 29.94 16.50
N PHE A 314 -3.19 30.87 16.24
CA PHE A 314 -3.14 31.72 15.03
C PHE A 314 -2.11 32.85 15.19
N ASP A 315 -0.83 32.48 15.27
CA ASP A 315 0.28 33.40 15.49
C ASP A 315 1.40 33.27 14.44
N MET A 316 2.33 34.21 14.45
CA MET A 316 3.46 34.21 13.50
C MET A 316 4.40 33.02 13.73
N ARG A 317 4.52 32.53 14.96
CA ARG A 317 5.38 31.38 15.27
C ARG A 317 4.84 30.12 14.60
N THR A 318 3.54 29.84 14.74
CA THR A 318 2.87 28.70 14.11
C THR A 318 3.02 28.73 12.59
N LEU A 319 2.90 29.92 11.97
CA LEU A 319 3.16 30.08 10.54
C LEU A 319 4.61 29.75 10.16
N VAL A 320 5.59 30.24 10.94
CA VAL A 320 7.01 29.93 10.71
C VAL A 320 7.28 28.44 10.87
N LEU A 321 6.76 27.80 11.91
CA LEU A 321 6.87 26.35 12.12
C LEU A 321 6.31 25.58 10.92
N ALA A 322 5.05 25.84 10.55
CA ALA A 322 4.36 25.17 9.46
C ALA A 322 5.10 25.32 8.12
N THR A 323 5.44 26.56 7.76
CA THR A 323 6.13 26.85 6.49
C THR A 323 7.54 26.27 6.46
N THR A 324 8.28 26.33 7.57
CA THR A 324 9.62 25.73 7.68
C THR A 324 9.55 24.23 7.46
N ALA A 325 8.64 23.53 8.14
CA ALA A 325 8.52 22.08 8.01
C ALA A 325 8.13 21.65 6.59
N ILE A 326 7.19 22.36 5.94
CA ILE A 326 6.78 22.09 4.56
C ILE A 326 7.95 22.32 3.60
N VAL A 327 8.62 23.47 3.68
CA VAL A 327 9.77 23.80 2.81
C VAL A 327 10.92 22.82 3.06
N ALA A 328 11.25 22.54 4.31
CA ALA A 328 12.31 21.60 4.67
C ALA A 328 12.04 20.21 4.11
N THR A 329 10.79 19.73 4.20
CA THR A 329 10.38 18.43 3.64
C THR A 329 10.50 18.40 2.12
N LEU A 330 10.08 19.48 1.43
CA LEU A 330 10.21 19.59 -0.03
C LEU A 330 11.65 19.65 -0.50
N VAL A 331 12.49 20.41 0.21
CA VAL A 331 13.92 20.53 -0.07
C VAL A 331 14.64 19.21 0.17
N ALA A 332 14.39 18.55 1.30
CA ALA A 332 14.94 17.23 1.62
C ALA A 332 14.64 16.22 0.51
N ARG A 333 13.43 16.28 -0.03
CA ARG A 333 12.96 15.38 -1.07
C ARG A 333 13.62 15.56 -2.44
N LEU A 334 14.29 16.70 -2.67
CA LEU A 334 15.13 16.89 -3.86
C LEU A 334 16.25 15.84 -3.96
N ILE A 335 16.58 15.14 -2.86
CA ILE A 335 17.56 14.05 -2.84
C ILE A 335 17.21 12.88 -3.78
N ILE A 336 15.93 12.73 -4.17
CA ILE A 336 15.49 11.71 -5.13
C ILE A 336 16.22 11.89 -6.48
N TYR A 337 16.43 13.12 -6.95
CA TYR A 337 17.06 13.38 -8.25
C TYR A 337 18.53 12.93 -8.34
N PRO A 338 19.43 13.31 -7.41
CA PRO A 338 20.80 12.81 -7.43
C PRO A 338 20.87 11.31 -7.15
N LEU A 339 20.09 10.76 -6.21
CA LEU A 339 20.12 9.31 -5.91
C LEU A 339 19.65 8.47 -7.11
N THR A 340 18.56 8.88 -7.77
CA THR A 340 18.12 8.22 -9.02
C THR A 340 19.10 8.42 -10.17
N SER A 341 19.80 9.56 -10.26
CA SER A 341 20.88 9.75 -11.24
C SER A 341 22.07 8.82 -10.98
N ILE A 342 22.49 8.67 -9.72
CA ILE A 342 23.55 7.73 -9.33
C ILE A 342 23.13 6.30 -9.66
N SER A 343 21.90 5.92 -9.28
CA SER A 343 21.38 4.58 -9.58
C SER A 343 21.19 4.33 -11.08
N ASN A 344 20.94 5.36 -11.89
CA ASN A 344 20.83 5.24 -13.34
C ASN A 344 22.19 5.09 -14.03
N HIS A 345 23.29 5.44 -13.35
CA HIS A 345 24.63 5.30 -13.90
C HIS A 345 24.93 3.80 -14.08
N ASN A 346 25.02 3.36 -15.34
CA ASN A 346 25.22 1.96 -15.75
C ASN A 346 24.07 0.99 -15.42
N HIS A 347 22.85 1.48 -15.22
CA HIS A 347 21.69 0.61 -15.07
C HIS A 347 21.03 0.36 -16.43
N PRO A 348 20.76 -0.91 -16.81
CA PRO A 348 20.18 -1.23 -18.12
C PRO A 348 18.78 -0.62 -18.30
N ASN A 349 18.04 -0.46 -17.20
CA ASN A 349 16.71 0.13 -17.19
C ASN A 349 16.67 1.42 -16.34
N PRO A 350 17.13 2.56 -16.88
CA PRO A 350 17.17 3.82 -16.14
C PRO A 350 15.77 4.32 -15.82
N ILE A 351 15.62 4.99 -14.67
CA ILE A 351 14.37 5.65 -14.27
C ILE A 351 14.20 6.93 -15.11
N PRO A 352 13.14 7.04 -15.93
CA PRO A 352 12.88 8.22 -16.75
C PRO A 352 12.67 9.48 -15.89
N TRP A 353 13.01 10.64 -16.44
CA TRP A 353 12.83 11.93 -15.75
C TRP A 353 11.39 12.14 -15.24
N LYS A 354 10.39 11.76 -16.05
CA LYS A 354 8.96 11.79 -15.70
C LYS A 354 8.63 10.96 -14.45
N TRP A 355 9.26 9.81 -14.28
CA TRP A 355 9.08 8.96 -13.10
C TRP A 355 9.73 9.58 -11.88
N ARG A 356 10.91 10.21 -12.02
CA ARG A 356 11.57 10.91 -10.88
C ARG A 356 10.70 12.02 -10.31
N HIS A 357 10.06 12.82 -11.17
CA HIS A 357 9.07 13.83 -10.75
C HIS A 357 7.86 13.22 -10.06
N THR A 358 7.39 12.09 -10.58
CA THR A 358 6.27 11.37 -10.00
C THR A 358 6.63 10.88 -8.60
N ILE A 359 7.78 10.21 -8.43
CA ILE A 359 8.31 9.75 -7.13
C ILE A 359 8.55 10.94 -6.18
N PHE A 360 9.00 12.09 -6.68
CA PHE A 360 9.13 13.31 -5.89
C PHE A 360 7.78 13.88 -5.41
N TRP A 361 6.73 13.80 -6.23
CA TRP A 361 5.43 14.37 -5.89
C TRP A 361 4.52 13.39 -5.12
N SER A 362 4.83 12.09 -5.14
CA SER A 362 3.94 11.01 -4.69
C SER A 362 4.21 10.49 -3.28
N GLY A 363 4.81 11.24 -2.37
CA GLY A 363 5.11 10.73 -1.01
C GLY A 363 4.34 11.54 -0.03
N LEU A 364 3.11 11.12 0.06
CA LEU A 364 2.19 11.62 1.05
C LEU A 364 2.73 11.15 2.41
N ARG A 365 2.52 11.94 3.47
CA ARG A 365 2.86 11.47 4.82
C ARG A 365 1.69 10.69 5.38
N GLY A 366 2.02 9.55 5.99
CA GLY A 366 1.05 8.58 6.47
C GLY A 366 0.80 8.60 7.96
N SER A 367 0.34 7.45 8.42
CA SER A 367 0.05 7.16 9.81
C SER A 367 1.28 6.97 10.68
N ILE A 368 2.44 6.61 10.13
CA ILE A 368 3.66 6.38 10.94
C ILE A 368 4.20 7.66 11.58
N PRO A 369 4.39 8.79 10.85
CA PRO A 369 4.74 10.06 11.49
C PRO A 369 3.76 10.44 12.60
N ILE A 370 2.47 10.18 12.40
CA ILE A 370 1.41 10.43 13.38
C ILE A 370 1.57 9.54 14.62
N ALA A 371 1.79 8.23 14.41
CA ALA A 371 2.02 7.28 15.50
C ALA A 371 3.24 7.68 16.34
N LEU A 372 4.33 8.11 15.70
CA LEU A 372 5.53 8.59 16.40
C LEU A 372 5.25 9.87 17.21
N LEU A 373 4.43 10.80 16.70
CA LEU A 373 4.01 11.97 17.47
C LEU A 373 3.14 11.60 18.68
N LEU A 374 2.16 10.71 18.50
CA LEU A 374 1.32 10.27 19.61
C LEU A 374 2.12 9.53 20.69
N LEU A 375 3.16 8.80 20.29
CA LEU A 375 4.13 8.23 21.22
C LEU A 375 4.85 9.33 22.01
N LEU A 376 5.29 10.43 21.37
CA LEU A 376 5.86 11.58 22.09
C LEU A 376 4.84 12.26 23.00
N SER A 377 3.58 12.44 22.58
CA SER A 377 2.49 12.98 23.42
C SER A 377 2.37 12.20 24.72
N ASN A 378 2.39 10.86 24.62
CA ASN A 378 2.32 10.02 25.81
C ASN A 378 3.53 10.21 26.75
N MET A 379 4.73 10.42 26.21
CA MET A 379 5.95 10.70 26.98
C MET A 379 5.97 12.10 27.62
N VAL A 380 5.22 13.06 27.08
CA VAL A 380 4.99 14.36 27.73
C VAL A 380 4.11 14.17 28.97
N SER A 381 2.99 13.45 28.83
CA SER A 381 1.97 13.32 29.87
C SER A 381 2.32 12.34 30.99
N HIS A 382 3.00 11.23 30.68
CA HIS A 382 3.24 10.12 31.63
C HIS A 382 4.72 9.89 31.95
N GLY A 383 5.63 10.59 31.25
CA GLY A 383 7.06 10.33 31.32
C GLY A 383 7.47 9.04 30.61
N THR A 384 8.77 8.83 30.46
CA THR A 384 9.32 7.62 29.85
C THR A 384 10.56 7.15 30.56
N THR A 385 10.72 5.83 30.65
CA THR A 385 11.92 5.19 31.16
C THR A 385 12.70 4.61 29.98
N PHE A 386 13.95 5.00 29.84
CA PHE A 386 14.83 4.53 28.77
C PHE A 386 16.17 4.09 29.35
N GLU A 387 16.86 3.21 28.62
CA GLU A 387 18.18 2.72 29.01
C GLU A 387 19.28 3.42 28.20
N LEU A 388 20.29 3.93 28.91
CA LEU A 388 21.49 4.52 28.32
C LEU A 388 22.72 3.97 29.06
N ALA A 389 23.63 3.35 28.31
CA ALA A 389 24.88 2.76 28.83
C ALA A 389 24.67 1.79 30.02
N GLY A 390 23.64 0.93 29.96
CA GLY A 390 23.35 -0.05 31.01
C GLY A 390 22.63 0.51 32.24
N LYS A 391 22.20 1.78 32.21
CA LYS A 391 21.47 2.44 33.29
C LYS A 391 20.10 2.91 32.83
N GLN A 392 19.10 2.73 33.67
CA GLN A 392 17.76 3.24 33.42
C GLN A 392 17.63 4.68 33.91
N PHE A 393 17.06 5.52 33.07
CA PHE A 393 16.73 6.91 33.35
C PHE A 393 15.26 7.14 33.08
N THR A 394 14.62 7.94 33.93
CA THR A 394 13.23 8.37 33.74
C THR A 394 13.22 9.87 33.53
N THR A 395 12.62 10.32 32.42
CA THR A 395 12.47 11.74 32.11
C THR A 395 11.17 11.97 31.33
N ASN A 396 10.70 13.21 31.33
CA ASN A 396 9.55 13.60 30.51
C ASN A 396 10.05 14.24 29.22
N PHE A 397 9.32 14.00 28.14
CA PHE A 397 9.56 14.75 26.91
C PHE A 397 9.05 16.20 27.11
N PRO A 398 9.82 17.24 26.73
CA PRO A 398 9.41 18.61 26.97
C PRO A 398 8.20 19.01 26.12
N GLU A 399 7.18 19.55 26.79
CA GLU A 399 5.93 19.97 26.17
C GLU A 399 6.13 21.02 25.07
N TRP A 400 6.99 22.02 25.30
CA TRP A 400 7.26 23.06 24.30
C TRP A 400 7.84 22.49 23.00
N LEU A 401 8.70 21.47 23.10
CA LEU A 401 9.33 20.82 21.95
C LEU A 401 8.32 19.92 21.23
N PHE A 402 7.47 19.23 22.00
CA PHE A 402 6.39 18.43 21.45
C PHE A 402 5.39 19.30 20.67
N ASN A 403 4.97 20.44 21.21
CA ASN A 403 4.05 21.35 20.52
C ASN A 403 4.65 21.86 19.20
N ASP A 404 5.94 22.19 19.18
CA ASP A 404 6.64 22.56 17.95
C ASP A 404 6.63 21.42 16.92
N PHE A 405 6.93 20.19 17.35
CA PHE A 405 6.89 19.00 16.48
C PHE A 405 5.49 18.72 15.96
N LEU A 406 4.48 18.87 16.81
CA LEU A 406 3.08 18.62 16.48
C LEU A 406 2.61 19.58 15.38
N VAL A 407 2.84 20.88 15.54
CA VAL A 407 2.51 21.89 14.53
C VAL A 407 3.24 21.61 13.22
N MET A 408 4.55 21.37 13.29
CA MET A 408 5.38 21.14 12.10
C MET A 408 4.94 19.89 11.34
N ALA A 409 4.80 18.76 12.02
CA ALA A 409 4.50 17.51 11.37
C ALA A 409 3.05 17.41 10.93
N PHE A 410 2.11 17.95 11.70
CA PHE A 410 0.72 18.10 11.26
C PHE A 410 0.62 18.95 10.00
N SER A 411 1.31 20.09 9.95
CA SER A 411 1.31 20.96 8.78
C SER A 411 1.84 20.25 7.54
N VAL A 412 2.89 19.44 7.67
CA VAL A 412 3.42 18.63 6.57
C VAL A 412 2.41 17.56 6.16
N VAL A 413 1.83 16.80 7.10
CA VAL A 413 0.82 15.77 6.79
C VAL A 413 -0.36 16.39 6.05
N LEU A 414 -0.95 17.45 6.60
CA LEU A 414 -2.08 18.16 6.00
C LEU A 414 -1.73 18.71 4.62
N TRP A 415 -0.56 19.34 4.48
CA TRP A 415 -0.09 19.87 3.19
C TRP A 415 0.11 18.75 2.17
N THR A 416 0.71 17.62 2.55
CA THR A 416 0.86 16.50 1.62
C THR A 416 -0.49 15.92 1.22
N LEU A 417 -1.43 15.71 2.15
CA LEU A 417 -2.74 15.15 1.82
C LEU A 417 -3.59 16.11 0.95
N LEU A 418 -3.65 17.40 1.30
CA LEU A 418 -4.46 18.39 0.57
C LEU A 418 -3.80 18.84 -0.73
N VAL A 419 -2.52 19.17 -0.70
CA VAL A 419 -1.84 19.73 -1.88
C VAL A 419 -1.31 18.60 -2.73
N GLN A 420 -0.39 17.77 -2.23
CA GLN A 420 0.19 16.70 -3.06
C GLN A 420 -0.86 15.66 -3.44
N GLY A 421 -1.71 15.21 -2.52
CA GLY A 421 -2.74 14.19 -2.77
C GLY A 421 -3.72 14.61 -3.86
N LEU A 422 -4.29 15.83 -3.77
CA LEU A 422 -5.24 16.32 -4.78
C LEU A 422 -4.55 16.68 -6.11
N THR A 423 -3.28 17.11 -6.09
CA THR A 423 -2.54 17.50 -7.30
C THR A 423 -1.76 16.36 -7.96
N LEU A 424 -1.66 15.19 -7.34
CA LEU A 424 -0.92 14.04 -7.88
C LEU A 424 -1.51 13.56 -9.21
N LYS A 425 -2.84 13.43 -9.29
CA LYS A 425 -3.55 13.06 -10.53
C LYS A 425 -3.25 14.01 -11.69
N PRO A 426 -3.45 15.34 -11.58
CA PRO A 426 -3.13 16.24 -12.69
C PRO A 426 -1.63 16.27 -13.02
N VAL A 427 -0.74 16.11 -12.04
CA VAL A 427 0.71 16.00 -12.28
C VAL A 427 1.03 14.75 -13.12
N MET A 428 0.48 13.59 -12.77
CA MET A 428 0.70 12.35 -13.53
C MET A 428 0.14 12.42 -14.95
N ASN A 429 -1.06 13.01 -15.12
CA ASN A 429 -1.66 13.25 -16.43
C ASN A 429 -0.78 14.16 -17.29
N ARG A 430 -0.27 15.26 -16.73
CA ARG A 430 0.64 16.18 -17.44
C ARG A 430 1.97 15.53 -17.81
N LEU A 431 2.52 14.70 -16.94
CA LEU A 431 3.76 13.97 -17.20
C LEU A 431 3.58 12.80 -18.18
N LYS A 432 2.33 12.44 -18.54
CA LYS A 432 1.97 11.27 -19.35
C LYS A 432 2.57 9.98 -18.77
N VAL A 433 2.48 9.85 -17.44
CA VAL A 433 2.89 8.63 -16.69
C VAL A 433 1.68 7.71 -16.45
N THR A 434 0.49 8.13 -16.86
CA THR A 434 -0.72 7.31 -16.84
C THR A 434 -0.69 6.23 -17.89
N GLY A 435 -1.25 5.08 -17.55
CA GLY A 435 -1.39 3.93 -18.44
C GLY A 435 -2.50 4.15 -19.45
N ASN A 436 -2.35 5.14 -20.32
CA ASN A 436 -3.02 5.06 -21.60
C ASN A 436 -2.38 3.88 -22.31
N LEU A 437 -3.02 2.71 -22.18
CA LEU A 437 -2.71 1.56 -23.00
C LEU A 437 -2.74 2.04 -24.45
N PRO A 438 -1.73 1.70 -25.27
CA PRO A 438 -1.81 2.01 -26.69
C PRO A 438 -3.11 1.39 -27.24
N GLU A 439 -3.72 2.05 -28.22
CA GLU A 439 -5.09 1.77 -28.68
C GLU A 439 -5.30 0.28 -29.00
N ASN A 440 -4.28 -0.37 -29.56
CA ASN A 440 -4.25 -1.81 -29.85
C ASN A 440 -4.36 -2.71 -28.59
N GLU A 441 -3.80 -2.31 -27.44
CA GLU A 441 -3.92 -3.06 -26.18
C GLU A 441 -5.32 -2.89 -25.56
N VAL A 442 -5.95 -1.72 -25.73
CA VAL A 442 -7.36 -1.49 -25.33
C VAL A 442 -8.29 -2.36 -26.16
N SER A 443 -8.14 -2.33 -27.49
CA SER A 443 -8.95 -3.15 -28.41
C SER A 443 -8.79 -4.65 -28.13
N TYR A 444 -7.56 -5.11 -27.84
CA TYR A 444 -7.32 -6.50 -27.45
C TYR A 444 -8.04 -6.85 -26.13
N GLY A 445 -7.97 -5.95 -25.14
CA GLY A 445 -8.62 -6.14 -23.85
C GLY A 445 -10.15 -6.24 -23.96
N ILE A 446 -10.76 -5.42 -24.80
CA ILE A 446 -12.21 -5.44 -25.07
C ILE A 446 -12.60 -6.76 -25.74
N ALA A 447 -11.92 -7.14 -26.83
CA ALA A 447 -12.19 -8.39 -27.54
C ALA A 447 -12.04 -9.62 -26.61
N LEU A 448 -11.03 -9.60 -25.73
CA LEU A 448 -10.83 -10.66 -24.76
C LEU A 448 -11.94 -10.69 -23.69
N ALA A 449 -12.33 -9.54 -23.16
CA ALA A 449 -13.40 -9.46 -22.17
C ALA A 449 -14.72 -9.97 -22.75
N GLU A 450 -15.02 -9.63 -24.01
CA GLU A 450 -16.19 -10.09 -24.73
C GLU A 450 -16.17 -11.62 -24.95
N SER A 451 -15.02 -12.18 -25.32
CA SER A 451 -14.86 -13.64 -25.44
C SER A 451 -15.11 -14.36 -24.10
N ILE A 452 -14.55 -13.86 -23.00
CA ILE A 452 -14.74 -14.44 -21.65
C ILE A 452 -16.19 -14.34 -21.20
N ALA A 453 -16.81 -13.16 -21.34
CA ALA A 453 -18.19 -12.93 -20.94
C ALA A 453 -19.17 -13.80 -21.76
N THR A 454 -18.92 -13.94 -23.05
CA THR A 454 -19.77 -14.75 -23.95
C THR A 454 -19.65 -16.25 -23.66
N LYS A 455 -18.44 -16.75 -23.35
CA LYS A 455 -18.25 -18.13 -22.87
C LYS A 455 -18.99 -18.40 -21.56
N ALA A 456 -18.90 -17.50 -20.59
CA ALA A 456 -19.62 -17.62 -19.33
C ALA A 456 -21.16 -17.60 -19.55
N ALA A 457 -21.64 -16.78 -20.49
CA ALA A 457 -23.05 -16.74 -20.87
C ALA A 457 -23.51 -18.06 -21.52
N LEU A 458 -22.70 -18.67 -22.40
CA LEU A 458 -22.97 -19.97 -23.01
C LEU A 458 -23.01 -21.10 -21.97
N GLU A 459 -22.06 -21.13 -21.03
CA GLU A 459 -22.08 -22.09 -19.91
C GLU A 459 -23.32 -21.92 -19.05
N LYS A 460 -23.71 -20.68 -18.75
CA LYS A 460 -24.92 -20.41 -17.96
C LYS A 460 -26.19 -20.80 -18.69
N LEU A 461 -26.27 -20.57 -20.00
CA LEU A 461 -27.38 -20.99 -20.84
C LEU A 461 -27.53 -22.52 -20.85
N ALA A 462 -26.41 -23.25 -20.93
CA ALA A 462 -26.39 -24.70 -20.83
C ALA A 462 -26.89 -25.20 -19.45
N GLU A 463 -26.48 -24.55 -18.36
CA GLU A 463 -26.95 -24.88 -17.01
C GLU A 463 -28.46 -24.64 -16.84
N LEU A 464 -28.98 -23.50 -17.33
CA LEU A 464 -30.40 -23.15 -17.23
C LEU A 464 -31.28 -24.10 -18.05
N SER A 465 -30.81 -24.48 -19.24
CA SER A 465 -31.48 -25.50 -20.07
C SER A 465 -31.49 -26.86 -19.38
N ALA A 466 -30.38 -27.29 -18.77
CA ALA A 466 -30.32 -28.55 -18.03
C ALA A 466 -31.29 -28.58 -16.83
N LYS A 467 -31.64 -27.42 -16.26
CA LYS A 467 -32.63 -27.25 -15.19
C LYS A 467 -34.07 -27.15 -15.70
N GLY A 468 -34.30 -27.18 -17.02
CA GLY A 468 -35.62 -27.03 -17.63
C GLY A 468 -36.20 -25.61 -17.53
N MET A 469 -35.37 -24.60 -17.23
CA MET A 469 -35.81 -23.20 -17.09
C MET A 469 -35.88 -22.45 -18.43
N VAL A 470 -35.33 -23.04 -19.50
CA VAL A 470 -35.26 -22.46 -20.85
C VAL A 470 -35.73 -23.53 -21.83
N SER A 471 -36.61 -23.16 -22.76
CA SER A 471 -37.09 -24.08 -23.79
C SER A 471 -35.97 -24.48 -24.75
N ASP A 472 -36.09 -25.64 -25.42
CA ASP A 472 -35.09 -26.07 -26.40
C ASP A 472 -35.00 -25.13 -27.61
N GLU A 473 -36.09 -24.43 -27.92
CA GLU A 473 -36.15 -23.45 -29.01
C GLU A 473 -35.41 -22.16 -28.63
N ASP A 474 -35.68 -21.61 -27.44
CA ASP A 474 -34.99 -20.42 -26.91
C ASP A 474 -33.50 -20.68 -26.67
N ARG A 475 -33.15 -21.91 -26.23
CA ARG A 475 -31.75 -22.32 -26.06
C ARG A 475 -30.99 -22.28 -27.39
N ARG A 476 -31.61 -22.72 -28.48
CA ARG A 476 -30.99 -22.68 -29.81
C ARG A 476 -30.85 -21.23 -30.28
N LEU A 477 -31.92 -20.45 -30.21
CA LEU A 477 -31.94 -19.05 -30.65
C LEU A 477 -30.88 -18.20 -29.91
N LEU A 478 -30.86 -18.26 -28.57
CA LEU A 478 -29.87 -17.54 -27.77
C LEU A 478 -28.45 -18.11 -27.92
N GLY A 479 -28.35 -19.44 -28.06
CA GLY A 479 -27.08 -20.13 -28.27
C GLY A 479 -26.41 -19.73 -29.57
N ASP A 480 -27.17 -19.63 -30.67
CA ASP A 480 -26.65 -19.26 -31.98
C ASP A 480 -26.11 -17.82 -31.97
N VAL A 481 -26.86 -16.87 -31.40
CA VAL A 481 -26.43 -15.46 -31.26
C VAL A 481 -25.17 -15.34 -30.41
N LEU A 482 -25.08 -16.06 -29.28
CA LEU A 482 -23.90 -16.06 -28.43
C LEU A 482 -22.70 -16.73 -29.11
N THR A 483 -22.92 -17.77 -29.90
CA THR A 483 -21.85 -18.46 -30.63
C THR A 483 -21.27 -17.56 -31.72
N GLU A 484 -22.11 -16.84 -32.45
CA GLU A 484 -21.68 -15.85 -33.46
C GLU A 484 -20.87 -14.72 -32.82
N ARG A 485 -21.35 -14.15 -31.71
CA ARG A 485 -20.59 -13.17 -30.93
C ARG A 485 -19.24 -13.71 -30.45
N LEU A 486 -19.21 -14.97 -30.02
CA LEU A 486 -17.98 -15.59 -29.56
C LEU A 486 -16.96 -15.72 -30.69
N GLU A 487 -17.38 -16.11 -31.89
CA GLU A 487 -16.50 -16.19 -33.06
C GLU A 487 -15.87 -14.83 -33.39
N VAL A 488 -16.68 -13.76 -33.42
CA VAL A 488 -16.20 -12.39 -33.70
C VAL A 488 -15.22 -11.90 -32.63
N ALA A 489 -15.51 -12.16 -31.36
CA ALA A 489 -14.62 -11.80 -30.26
C ALA A 489 -13.30 -12.59 -30.33
N GLU A 490 -13.35 -13.90 -30.60
CA GLU A 490 -12.16 -14.75 -30.72
C GLU A 490 -11.29 -14.41 -31.93
N SER A 491 -11.90 -14.11 -33.08
CA SER A 491 -11.15 -13.66 -34.27
C SER A 491 -10.40 -12.36 -33.98
N SER A 492 -11.06 -11.42 -33.32
CA SER A 492 -10.46 -10.14 -32.91
C SER A 492 -9.32 -10.34 -31.90
N VAL A 493 -9.48 -11.28 -30.95
CA VAL A 493 -8.40 -11.66 -30.02
C VAL A 493 -7.19 -12.22 -30.76
N VAL A 494 -7.40 -13.09 -31.75
CA VAL A 494 -6.31 -13.69 -32.54
C VAL A 494 -5.59 -12.64 -33.38
N GLU A 495 -6.33 -11.77 -34.06
CA GLU A 495 -5.75 -10.71 -34.88
C GLU A 495 -4.87 -9.77 -34.05
N LEU A 496 -5.39 -9.32 -32.91
CA LEU A 496 -4.72 -8.38 -32.02
C LEU A 496 -3.64 -9.05 -31.14
N SER A 497 -3.62 -10.39 -31.06
CA SER A 497 -2.69 -11.16 -30.22
C SER A 497 -1.21 -10.91 -30.54
N SER A 498 -0.90 -10.76 -31.83
CA SER A 498 0.47 -10.64 -32.36
C SER A 498 1.17 -9.34 -31.96
N THR A 499 0.39 -8.28 -31.71
CA THR A 499 0.87 -6.94 -31.35
C THR A 499 0.59 -6.59 -29.89
N SER A 500 -0.27 -7.36 -29.22
CA SER A 500 -0.66 -7.14 -27.82
C SER A 500 0.38 -7.66 -26.84
N LYS A 501 0.93 -6.77 -26.00
CA LYS A 501 1.78 -7.18 -24.88
C LYS A 501 0.99 -7.95 -23.82
N ILE A 502 -0.28 -7.59 -23.63
CA ILE A 502 -1.19 -8.26 -22.70
C ILE A 502 -1.39 -9.73 -23.11
N HIS A 503 -1.50 -10.02 -24.41
CA HIS A 503 -1.58 -11.38 -24.92
C HIS A 503 -0.35 -12.21 -24.53
N HIS A 504 0.85 -11.69 -24.82
CA HIS A 504 2.09 -12.38 -24.48
C HIS A 504 2.27 -12.61 -22.98
N GLN A 505 1.97 -11.61 -22.15
CA GLN A 505 2.04 -11.76 -20.69
C GLN A 505 1.03 -12.79 -20.18
N ARG A 506 -0.19 -12.80 -20.73
CA ARG A 506 -1.21 -13.80 -20.37
C ARG A 506 -0.78 -15.21 -20.77
N MET A 507 -0.27 -15.39 -21.99
CA MET A 507 0.21 -16.69 -22.46
C MET A 507 1.33 -17.26 -21.59
N GLU A 508 2.29 -16.43 -21.17
CA GLU A 508 3.33 -16.86 -20.23
C GLU A 508 2.76 -17.17 -18.84
N SER A 509 1.84 -16.34 -18.33
CA SER A 509 1.16 -16.62 -17.05
C SER A 509 0.41 -17.95 -17.07
N THR A 510 -0.37 -18.20 -18.12
CA THR A 510 -1.09 -19.46 -18.32
C THR A 510 -0.12 -20.63 -18.46
N ARG A 511 0.99 -20.45 -19.18
CA ARG A 511 2.04 -21.47 -19.28
C ARG A 511 2.64 -21.81 -17.92
N MET A 512 2.91 -20.82 -17.08
CA MET A 512 3.40 -21.05 -15.72
C MET A 512 2.37 -21.79 -14.86
N GLU A 513 1.09 -21.40 -14.91
CA GLU A 513 0.02 -22.08 -14.18
C GLU A 513 -0.11 -23.55 -14.62
N LEU A 514 -0.04 -23.83 -15.92
CA LEU A 514 -0.05 -25.20 -16.44
C LEU A 514 1.15 -26.01 -15.97
N LEU A 515 2.35 -25.41 -15.93
CA LEU A 515 3.55 -26.06 -15.38
C LEU A 515 3.40 -26.36 -13.89
N MET A 516 2.85 -25.43 -13.12
CA MET A 516 2.58 -25.63 -11.69
C MET A 516 1.54 -26.73 -11.46
N ALA A 517 0.46 -26.76 -12.25
CA ALA A 517 -0.54 -27.82 -12.18
C ALA A 517 0.05 -29.21 -12.52
N GLN A 518 0.94 -29.29 -13.52
CA GLN A 518 1.65 -30.52 -13.85
C GLN A 518 2.55 -31.00 -12.70
N MET A 519 3.29 -30.07 -12.06
CA MET A 519 4.11 -30.41 -10.89
C MET A 519 3.27 -30.91 -9.71
N ALA A 520 2.15 -30.23 -9.43
CA ALA A 520 1.23 -30.62 -8.35
C ALA A 520 0.69 -32.04 -8.58
N SER A 521 0.29 -32.36 -9.81
CA SER A 521 -0.20 -33.70 -10.17
C SER A 521 0.89 -34.78 -10.04
N ILE A 522 2.15 -34.48 -10.40
CA ILE A 522 3.27 -35.41 -10.20
C ILE A 522 3.52 -35.68 -8.73
N ASN A 523 3.51 -34.64 -7.90
CA ASN A 523 3.68 -34.77 -6.45
C ASN A 523 2.54 -35.57 -5.81
N GLU A 524 1.31 -35.34 -6.25
CA GLU A 524 0.13 -36.10 -5.81
C GLU A 524 0.25 -37.58 -6.20
N ALA A 525 0.65 -37.87 -7.44
CA ALA A 525 0.89 -39.24 -7.92
C ALA A 525 2.06 -39.94 -7.17
N SER A 526 3.07 -39.19 -6.73
CA SER A 526 4.13 -39.73 -5.87
C SER A 526 3.61 -40.02 -4.45
N ALA A 527 2.83 -39.10 -3.88
CA ALA A 527 2.26 -39.23 -2.54
C ALA A 527 1.24 -40.38 -2.46
N SER A 528 0.53 -40.66 -3.54
CA SER A 528 -0.39 -41.79 -3.68
C SER A 528 0.31 -43.12 -4.02
N GLY A 529 1.64 -43.14 -4.16
CA GLY A 529 2.43 -44.31 -4.49
C GLY A 529 2.31 -44.80 -5.95
N LEU A 530 1.73 -44.00 -6.84
CA LEU A 530 1.62 -44.32 -8.28
C LEU A 530 2.94 -44.09 -9.03
N LEU A 531 3.80 -43.21 -8.52
CA LEU A 531 5.14 -42.95 -9.04
C LEU A 531 6.21 -43.23 -7.97
N SER A 532 7.37 -43.74 -8.37
CA SER A 532 8.51 -43.83 -7.48
C SER A 532 9.09 -42.43 -7.24
N GLU A 533 9.52 -42.17 -6.01
CA GLU A 533 10.03 -40.86 -5.55
C GLU A 533 11.16 -40.32 -6.46
N SER A 534 12.06 -41.19 -6.92
CA SER A 534 13.13 -40.84 -7.86
C SER A 534 12.66 -40.40 -9.25
N VAL A 535 11.51 -40.90 -9.72
CA VAL A 535 10.91 -40.56 -11.02
C VAL A 535 10.13 -39.26 -10.89
N ALA A 536 9.39 -39.09 -9.79
CA ALA A 536 8.71 -37.84 -9.47
C ALA A 536 9.72 -36.68 -9.37
N GLU A 537 10.81 -36.86 -8.62
CA GLU A 537 11.85 -35.85 -8.43
C GLU A 537 12.49 -35.43 -9.77
N SER A 538 12.85 -36.40 -10.62
CA SER A 538 13.40 -36.15 -11.96
C SER A 538 12.42 -35.40 -12.87
N ALA A 539 11.13 -35.79 -12.86
CA ALA A 539 10.09 -35.14 -13.67
C ALA A 539 9.80 -33.71 -13.20
N THR A 540 9.71 -33.48 -11.89
CA THR A 540 9.56 -32.13 -11.32
C THR A 540 10.77 -31.24 -11.63
N LYS A 541 11.99 -31.79 -11.60
CA LYS A 541 13.21 -31.04 -11.93
C LYS A 541 13.22 -30.55 -13.38
N ALA A 542 12.79 -31.38 -14.32
CA ALA A 542 12.67 -30.99 -15.73
C ALA A 542 11.60 -29.93 -15.97
N LEU A 543 10.48 -29.97 -15.22
CA LEU A 543 9.47 -28.93 -15.28
C LEU A 543 9.93 -27.62 -14.62
N LEU A 544 10.73 -27.71 -13.55
CA LEU A 544 11.32 -26.55 -12.87
C LEU A 544 12.27 -25.79 -13.78
N GLU A 545 13.08 -26.52 -14.56
CA GLU A 545 13.96 -25.92 -15.56
C GLU A 545 13.16 -25.15 -16.62
N LYS A 546 12.07 -25.74 -17.15
CA LYS A 546 11.16 -25.06 -18.08
C LYS A 546 10.45 -23.85 -17.49
N LEU A 547 10.10 -23.91 -16.20
CA LEU A 547 9.51 -22.79 -15.48
C LEU A 547 10.52 -21.64 -15.35
N HIS A 548 11.77 -21.97 -15.04
CA HIS A 548 12.86 -20.99 -14.96
C HIS A 548 13.12 -20.34 -16.32
N GLU A 549 13.14 -21.11 -17.41
CA GLU A 549 13.28 -20.57 -18.77
C GLU A 549 12.12 -19.63 -19.17
N SER A 550 10.88 -19.95 -18.78
CA SER A 550 9.73 -19.07 -19.02
C SER A 550 9.84 -17.77 -18.24
N GLN A 551 10.27 -17.86 -16.97
CA GLN A 551 10.49 -16.69 -16.11
C GLN A 551 11.59 -15.79 -16.68
N GLU A 552 12.73 -16.36 -17.08
CA GLU A 552 13.81 -15.62 -17.72
C GLU A 552 13.39 -14.96 -19.05
N LYS A 553 12.59 -15.65 -19.89
CA LYS A 553 12.08 -15.07 -21.16
C LYS A 553 11.08 -13.94 -20.93
N GLN A 554 10.23 -14.05 -19.92
CA GLN A 554 9.30 -13.00 -19.52
C GLN A 554 10.10 -11.78 -19.02
N GLU A 555 11.14 -12.02 -18.24
CA GLU A 555 12.01 -11.00 -17.67
C GLU A 555 12.84 -10.29 -18.76
N ALA A 556 13.50 -11.04 -19.67
CA ALA A 556 14.31 -10.48 -20.74
C ALA A 556 13.48 -9.60 -21.73
N LYS A 557 12.21 -9.94 -21.98
CA LYS A 557 11.33 -9.14 -22.86
C LYS A 557 10.83 -7.86 -22.20
N GLU A 558 10.67 -7.84 -20.88
CA GLU A 558 10.40 -6.59 -20.13
C GLU A 558 11.63 -5.67 -20.14
N GLU A 559 12.85 -6.20 -20.24
CA GLU A 559 14.11 -5.43 -20.27
C GLU A 559 14.48 -4.85 -21.64
N VAL A 560 14.24 -5.55 -22.76
CA VAL A 560 14.74 -5.13 -24.09
C VAL A 560 14.08 -3.85 -24.65
N LYS A 561 12.92 -3.41 -24.15
CA LYS A 561 12.21 -2.24 -24.71
C LYS A 561 12.23 -0.97 -23.85
N GLY A 562 12.96 -0.96 -22.73
CA GLY A 562 13.31 0.29 -22.04
C GLY A 562 14.31 1.17 -22.82
N GLY A 563 14.94 0.63 -23.87
CA GLY A 563 16.05 1.24 -24.60
C GLY A 563 15.83 1.61 -26.07
N VAL A 564 14.64 1.42 -26.64
CA VAL A 564 14.37 1.77 -28.06
C VAL A 564 13.22 2.77 -28.15
N GLU A 565 13.53 4.02 -27.85
CA GLU A 565 12.76 5.18 -28.28
C GLU A 565 13.66 6.05 -29.17
N LYS A 566 14.02 5.52 -30.34
CA LYS A 566 14.50 6.31 -31.47
C LYS A 566 14.03 5.62 -32.75
N THR A 567 13.56 6.46 -33.67
CA THR A 567 13.09 6.17 -35.04
C THR A 567 11.74 5.47 -35.20
N SER A 568 10.67 6.27 -35.24
CA SER A 568 9.68 6.23 -36.33
C SER A 568 8.97 7.58 -36.43
N SER A 569 9.66 8.60 -36.97
CA SER A 569 8.94 9.54 -37.84
C SER A 569 8.70 8.82 -39.15
N GLU A 570 7.59 9.12 -39.82
CA GLU A 570 7.09 8.48 -41.05
C GLU A 570 6.18 7.27 -40.80
N THR A 571 4.92 7.55 -40.47
CA THR A 571 3.74 6.82 -40.97
C THR A 571 2.49 7.66 -40.71
N SER A 572 2.53 8.91 -41.20
CA SER A 572 1.35 9.76 -41.39
C SER A 572 0.96 9.66 -42.86
N THR A 573 0.30 8.58 -43.28
CA THR A 573 -0.37 8.49 -44.62
C THR A 573 -1.24 7.23 -44.83
N LEU A 574 -1.61 6.47 -43.78
CA LEU A 574 -2.51 5.31 -43.94
C LEU A 574 -3.87 5.44 -43.22
N ALA A 575 -4.18 6.60 -42.65
CA ALA A 575 -5.44 6.85 -41.94
C ALA A 575 -6.59 7.36 -42.84
N GLU A 576 -6.44 7.34 -44.18
CA GLU A 576 -7.39 8.02 -45.09
C GLU A 576 -7.96 7.11 -46.19
N LYS A 577 -8.02 5.78 -45.98
CA LYS A 577 -8.52 4.89 -47.05
C LYS A 577 -9.38 3.69 -46.66
N ILE A 578 -10.00 3.70 -45.48
CA ILE A 578 -10.98 2.67 -45.10
C ILE A 578 -12.16 3.32 -44.39
N LEU A 579 -12.97 4.06 -45.14
CA LEU A 579 -14.37 4.34 -44.82
C LEU A 579 -15.15 4.14 -46.13
N PRO A 580 -16.07 3.16 -46.21
CA PRO A 580 -17.20 3.27 -47.12
C PRO A 580 -18.32 4.06 -46.45
N ASP A 581 -19.06 4.82 -47.26
CA ASP A 581 -20.13 5.73 -46.90
C ASP A 581 -21.23 5.11 -46.02
N GLU A 582 -21.73 5.89 -45.05
CA GLU A 582 -22.94 5.61 -44.29
C GLU A 582 -24.17 5.49 -45.23
N PRO A 583 -25.06 4.52 -45.06
CA PRO A 583 -26.43 4.69 -45.49
C PRO A 583 -27.18 5.52 -44.44
N GLU A 584 -27.72 6.67 -44.85
CA GLU A 584 -28.63 7.49 -44.04
C GLU A 584 -29.78 6.64 -43.50
N ILE A 585 -29.85 6.48 -42.18
CA ILE A 585 -31.04 5.99 -41.47
C ILE A 585 -31.74 7.20 -40.87
N SER A 586 -32.88 7.58 -41.45
CA SER A 586 -33.75 8.66 -40.97
C SER A 586 -34.29 8.37 -39.57
N ALA A 587 -34.47 9.42 -38.78
CA ALA A 587 -34.89 9.40 -37.37
C ALA A 587 -36.28 8.76 -37.08
N GLU A 588 -37.03 8.31 -38.09
CA GLU A 588 -38.33 7.63 -37.92
C GLU A 588 -38.19 6.16 -37.47
N THR A 589 -37.02 5.53 -37.58
CA THR A 589 -36.84 4.11 -37.22
C THR A 589 -36.57 3.88 -35.73
N PHE A 590 -36.27 4.93 -34.95
CA PHE A 590 -35.94 4.81 -33.52
C PHE A 590 -37.16 4.76 -32.59
N GLU A 591 -38.37 5.02 -33.09
CA GLU A 591 -39.59 5.06 -32.27
C GLU A 591 -40.34 3.71 -32.24
N GLN A 592 -39.90 2.71 -33.02
CA GLN A 592 -40.52 1.36 -33.08
C GLN A 592 -39.80 0.28 -32.26
N LEU A 593 -38.75 0.61 -31.50
CA LEU A 593 -37.95 -0.35 -30.74
C LEU A 593 -37.88 -0.09 -29.22
N ALA A 594 -38.79 0.73 -28.67
CA ALA A 594 -38.94 0.84 -27.22
C ALA A 594 -39.77 -0.33 -26.66
N PRO A 595 -39.34 -1.01 -25.57
CA PRO A 595 -40.14 -2.03 -24.90
C PRO A 595 -41.34 -1.38 -24.17
N PRO A 596 -42.51 -2.04 -24.09
CA PRO A 596 -43.67 -1.49 -23.37
C PRO A 596 -43.42 -1.44 -21.86
N GLU A 597 -43.93 -0.38 -21.22
CA GLU A 597 -43.94 -0.19 -19.77
C GLU A 597 -44.83 -1.23 -19.07
N VAL A 598 -44.41 -1.62 -17.85
CA VAL A 598 -44.91 -2.76 -17.07
C VAL A 598 -46.14 -2.41 -16.21
N ASP A 599 -47.09 -1.60 -16.71
CA ASP A 599 -48.28 -1.20 -15.91
C ASP A 599 -49.66 -1.50 -16.54
N ASP A 600 -49.73 -2.12 -17.73
CA ASP A 600 -51.00 -2.39 -18.43
C ASP A 600 -51.53 -3.85 -18.36
N LEU A 601 -51.09 -4.65 -17.38
CA LEU A 601 -51.51 -6.06 -17.22
C LEU A 601 -52.37 -6.36 -15.97
N LEU A 602 -53.11 -5.38 -15.45
CA LEU A 602 -53.97 -5.59 -14.27
C LEU A 602 -55.41 -5.06 -14.41
N ASP A 603 -56.00 -5.01 -15.60
CA ASP A 603 -57.40 -4.58 -15.71
C ASP A 603 -58.15 -5.17 -16.92
N SER A 604 -58.41 -6.49 -16.94
CA SER A 604 -59.48 -7.06 -17.79
C SER A 604 -59.80 -8.55 -17.52
N ASP A 605 -59.97 -8.98 -16.27
CA ASP A 605 -60.62 -10.27 -15.97
C ASP A 605 -61.49 -10.15 -14.72
N ASP A 606 -62.59 -9.42 -14.84
CA ASP A 606 -63.75 -9.57 -13.97
C ASP A 606 -65.01 -9.26 -14.80
N ASP A 607 -65.81 -10.30 -15.00
CA ASP A 607 -67.18 -10.36 -15.54
C ASP A 607 -67.30 -11.29 -16.75
N LEU A 608 -67.54 -12.58 -16.48
CA LEU A 608 -68.52 -13.43 -17.18
C LEU A 608 -68.54 -14.85 -16.55
N GLU A 609 -69.16 -15.01 -15.38
CA GLU A 609 -69.94 -16.21 -15.06
C GLU A 609 -71.21 -15.83 -14.30
N SER A 610 -72.35 -16.00 -14.98
CA SER A 610 -73.71 -15.90 -14.47
C SER A 610 -74.18 -17.26 -13.96
N GLU A 611 -74.42 -17.40 -12.65
CA GLU A 611 -75.59 -18.02 -11.99
C GLU A 611 -75.42 -18.08 -10.46
#